data_AF-A0A0F9Q6C0-F1
#
_entry.id   AF-A0A0F9Q6C0-F1
#
_cell.length_a   1.000
_cell.length_b   1.000
_cell.length_c   1.000
_cell.angle_alpha   90.00
_cell.angle_beta   90.00
_cell.angle_gamma   90.00
#
_symmetry.space_group_name_H-M   'P 1'
#
loop_
_entity.id
_entity.type
_entity.pdbx_description
1 polymer ?
#
loop_
_entity_poly.entity_id
_entity_poly.type
_entity_poly.pdbx_seq_one_letter_code
_entity_poly.pdbx_strand_id
1 'polypeptide(L)'
;MKTTEDKNQEVSAEVTFLSATGLDPMNETITSKNIKELLPDHTSVTLVKNFFEKEGISFQYYQGISATITAKKELFESFFDIKLIYHKRYLKVEGQNNGYDIPLKNLPVEIEEQLSNISLSGQMESF
;
A
#
# COMPACT_ATOMS: atom_id res chain seq x y z
N MET A 1 3.34 28.42 14.29
CA MET A 1 4.43 27.47 14.64
C MET A 1 4.41 26.35 13.62
N LYS A 2 5.49 26.13 12.87
CA LYS A 2 5.55 25.06 11.86
C LYS A 2 5.83 23.74 12.58
N THR A 3 4.94 22.78 12.36
CA THR A 3 4.85 21.42 12.88
C THR A 3 6.09 20.59 12.56
N THR A 4 6.98 20.41 13.53
CA THR A 4 8.08 19.43 13.47
C THR A 4 7.60 18.00 13.77
N GLU A 5 6.42 17.83 14.38
CA GLU A 5 5.85 16.52 14.76
C GLU A 5 5.31 15.72 13.57
N ASP A 6 4.73 16.37 12.55
CA ASP A 6 4.03 15.69 11.43
C ASP A 6 4.99 14.93 10.49
N LYS A 7 6.26 15.35 10.39
CA LYS A 7 7.24 14.72 9.46
C LYS A 7 7.75 13.36 9.93
N ASN A 8 7.85 13.16 11.24
CA ASN A 8 8.35 11.92 11.84
C ASN A 8 7.24 10.89 12.09
N GLN A 9 6.00 11.21 11.76
CA GLN A 9 4.90 10.29 11.89
C GLN A 9 5.05 9.11 10.92
N GLU A 10 4.82 7.91 11.42
CA GLU A 10 4.74 6.72 10.58
C GLU A 10 3.38 6.66 9.90
N VAL A 11 3.38 6.37 8.61
CA VAL A 11 2.20 6.14 7.78
C VAL A 11 2.23 4.68 7.35
N SER A 12 1.05 4.06 7.30
CA SER A 12 0.89 2.71 6.80
C SER A 12 -0.07 2.67 5.62
N ALA A 13 0.16 1.71 4.72
CA ALA A 13 -0.75 1.39 3.63
C ALA A 13 -0.88 -0.12 3.48
N GLU A 14 -2.04 -0.56 3.01
CA GLU A 14 -2.29 -1.91 2.54
C GLU A 14 -1.90 -2.02 1.07
N VAL A 15 -1.10 -3.02 0.76
CA VAL A 15 -0.69 -3.42 -0.60
C VAL A 15 -1.46 -4.68 -0.94
N THR A 16 -2.36 -4.62 -1.92
CA THR A 16 -3.10 -5.80 -2.40
C THR A 16 -2.42 -6.34 -3.64
N PHE A 17 -2.16 -7.63 -3.64
CA PHE A 17 -1.53 -8.32 -4.75
C PHE A 17 -2.58 -8.76 -5.78
N LEU A 18 -2.15 -8.84 -7.04
CA LEU A 18 -2.83 -9.69 -8.02
C LEU A 18 -2.59 -11.15 -7.68
N SER A 19 -3.52 -12.02 -8.10
CA SER A 19 -3.31 -13.45 -8.00
C SER A 19 -2.18 -13.93 -8.91
N ALA A 20 -1.74 -15.18 -8.73
CA ALA A 20 -0.77 -15.83 -9.62
C ALA A 20 -1.21 -15.88 -11.10
N THR A 21 -2.51 -15.71 -11.37
CA THR A 21 -3.08 -15.66 -12.74
C THR A 21 -3.35 -14.23 -13.21
N GLY A 22 -2.97 -13.21 -12.44
CA GLY A 22 -3.20 -11.80 -12.73
C GLY A 22 -4.62 -11.32 -12.42
N LEU A 23 -5.42 -12.11 -11.70
CA LEU A 23 -6.77 -11.69 -11.28
C LEU A 23 -6.69 -10.72 -10.12
N ASP A 24 -7.54 -9.70 -10.14
CA ASP A 24 -7.71 -8.79 -9.01
C ASP A 24 -8.67 -9.42 -7.98
N PRO A 25 -8.16 -9.83 -6.79
CA PRO A 25 -9.00 -10.48 -5.79
C PRO A 25 -10.09 -9.55 -5.23
N MET A 26 -9.96 -8.23 -5.38
CA MET A 26 -10.97 -7.26 -4.93
C MET A 26 -12.20 -7.23 -5.83
N ASN A 27 -12.09 -7.72 -7.07
CA ASN A 27 -13.21 -7.82 -8.02
C ASN A 27 -13.87 -9.20 -8.03
N GLU A 28 -13.38 -10.13 -7.21
CA GLU A 28 -13.82 -11.52 -7.20
C GLU A 28 -14.62 -11.87 -5.94
N THR A 29 -15.60 -12.74 -6.08
CA THR A 29 -16.28 -13.32 -4.91
C THR A 29 -15.37 -14.38 -4.29
N ILE A 30 -14.81 -14.09 -3.12
CA ILE A 30 -13.93 -15.02 -2.41
C ILE A 30 -14.77 -16.15 -1.80
N THR A 31 -14.47 -17.38 -2.19
CA THR A 31 -15.09 -18.60 -1.69
C THR A 31 -14.00 -19.59 -1.27
N SER A 32 -14.36 -20.57 -0.44
CA SER A 32 -13.43 -21.67 -0.08
C SER A 32 -12.95 -22.48 -1.29
N LYS A 33 -13.62 -22.38 -2.44
CA LYS A 33 -13.26 -23.11 -3.67
C LYS A 33 -12.20 -22.39 -4.50
N ASN A 34 -12.29 -21.07 -4.61
CA ASN A 34 -11.38 -20.25 -5.44
C ASN A 34 -10.33 -19.50 -4.63
N ILE A 35 -10.37 -19.49 -3.29
CA ILE A 35 -9.41 -18.74 -2.45
C ILE A 35 -7.96 -19.03 -2.82
N LYS A 36 -7.62 -20.27 -3.18
CA LYS A 36 -6.25 -20.64 -3.59
C LYS A 36 -5.83 -20.02 -4.92
N GLU A 37 -6.77 -19.83 -5.83
CA GLU A 37 -6.52 -19.24 -7.15
C GLU A 37 -6.41 -17.71 -7.08
N LEU A 38 -6.91 -17.11 -6.00
CA LEU A 38 -6.84 -15.68 -5.72
C LEU A 38 -5.58 -15.30 -4.92
N LEU A 39 -4.79 -16.27 -4.47
CA LEU A 39 -3.52 -15.99 -3.79
C LEU A 39 -2.47 -15.52 -4.80
N PRO A 40 -1.61 -14.56 -4.41
CA PRO A 40 -0.43 -14.22 -5.18
C PRO A 40 0.55 -15.39 -5.20
N ASP A 41 1.39 -15.45 -6.22
CA ASP A 41 2.53 -16.37 -6.16
C ASP A 41 3.62 -15.86 -5.22
N HIS A 42 4.40 -16.80 -4.68
CA HIS A 42 5.44 -16.48 -3.70
C HIS A 42 6.56 -15.60 -4.28
N THR A 43 6.84 -15.70 -5.57
CA THR A 43 7.87 -14.92 -6.25
C THR A 43 7.45 -13.45 -6.30
N SER A 44 6.20 -13.16 -6.66
CA SER A 44 5.62 -11.80 -6.64
C SER A 44 5.69 -11.18 -5.25
N VAL A 45 5.27 -11.92 -4.21
CA VAL A 45 5.34 -11.42 -2.83
C VAL A 45 6.78 -11.10 -2.43
N THR A 46 7.73 -11.99 -2.77
CA THR A 46 9.15 -11.79 -2.46
C THR A 46 9.74 -10.61 -3.22
N LEU A 47 9.38 -10.45 -4.49
CA LEU A 47 9.82 -9.35 -5.35
C LEU A 47 9.38 -8.00 -4.77
N VAL A 48 8.08 -7.87 -4.48
CA VAL A 48 7.48 -6.65 -3.92
C VAL A 48 8.06 -6.35 -2.53
N LYS A 49 8.22 -7.37 -1.68
CA LYS A 49 8.87 -7.24 -0.37
C LYS A 49 10.26 -6.64 -0.50
N ASN A 50 11.11 -7.28 -1.31
CA ASN A 50 12.50 -6.86 -1.47
C ASN A 50 12.60 -5.43 -2.03
N PHE A 51 11.69 -5.07 -2.93
CA PHE A 51 11.62 -3.72 -3.49
C PHE A 51 11.33 -2.68 -2.41
N PHE A 52 10.28 -2.86 -1.60
CA PHE A 52 9.96 -1.91 -0.52
C PHE A 52 11.04 -1.86 0.56
N GLU A 53 11.55 -3.02 1.01
CA GLU A 53 12.56 -3.07 2.07
C GLU A 53 13.88 -2.41 1.64
N LYS A 54 14.29 -2.54 0.37
CA LYS A 54 15.47 -1.88 -0.19
C LYS A 54 15.37 -0.35 -0.14
N GLU A 55 14.16 0.18 -0.25
CA GLU A 55 13.84 1.61 -0.26
C GLU A 55 13.57 2.14 1.17
N GLY A 56 13.82 1.31 2.19
CA GLY A 56 13.66 1.66 3.60
C GLY A 56 12.21 1.67 4.09
N ILE A 57 11.30 1.05 3.33
CA ILE A 57 9.89 0.89 3.70
C ILE A 57 9.73 -0.48 4.36
N SER A 58 9.23 -0.50 5.60
CA SER A 58 8.94 -1.75 6.31
C SER A 58 7.80 -2.49 5.60
N PHE A 59 7.94 -3.80 5.44
CA PHE A 59 6.97 -4.63 4.75
C PHE A 59 6.57 -5.82 5.64
N GLN A 60 5.27 -6.02 5.81
CA GLN A 60 4.74 -7.09 6.63
C GLN A 60 3.61 -7.83 5.92
N TYR A 61 3.87 -9.10 5.61
CA TYR A 61 2.91 -9.98 4.95
C TYR A 61 2.37 -11.03 5.92
N TYR A 62 1.05 -11.05 6.09
CA TYR A 62 0.36 -11.87 7.09
C TYR A 62 -0.37 -13.09 6.49
N GLN A 63 0.06 -13.53 5.29
CA GLN A 63 -0.60 -14.53 4.45
C GLN A 63 -1.96 -14.05 3.90
N GLY A 64 -2.24 -14.34 2.63
CA GLY A 64 -3.50 -13.98 1.98
C GLY A 64 -3.27 -13.20 0.70
N ILE A 65 -4.04 -12.13 0.50
CA ILE A 65 -4.00 -11.31 -0.72
C ILE A 65 -3.32 -9.96 -0.52
N SER A 66 -2.96 -9.60 0.71
CA SER A 66 -2.41 -8.29 1.02
C SER A 66 -1.26 -8.30 2.03
N ALA A 67 -0.46 -7.25 1.99
CA ALA A 67 0.58 -6.92 2.94
C ALA A 67 0.40 -5.50 3.47
N THR A 68 1.01 -5.19 4.60
CA THR A 68 1.12 -3.83 5.11
C THR A 68 2.50 -3.29 4.83
N ILE A 69 2.58 -2.06 4.32
CA ILE A 69 3.81 -1.29 4.25
C ILE A 69 3.76 -0.13 5.24
N THR A 70 4.88 0.18 5.88
CA THR A 70 5.00 1.28 6.86
C THR A 70 6.29 2.04 6.66
N ALA A 71 6.21 3.38 6.66
CA ALA A 71 7.39 4.24 6.64
C ALA A 71 7.08 5.60 7.27
N LYS A 72 8.11 6.41 7.50
CA LYS A 72 7.93 7.82 7.86
C LYS A 72 7.21 8.56 6.74
N LYS A 73 6.29 9.46 7.09
CA LYS A 73 5.49 10.27 6.15
C LYS A 73 6.35 10.93 5.06
N GLU A 74 7.48 11.52 5.42
CA GLU A 74 8.37 12.21 4.46
C GLU A 74 8.97 11.25 3.43
N LEU A 75 9.43 10.07 3.86
CA LEU A 75 9.89 9.02 2.95
C LEU A 75 8.75 8.52 2.07
N PHE A 76 7.58 8.29 2.67
CA PHE A 76 6.41 7.77 1.99
C PHE A 76 5.91 8.73 0.89
N GLU A 77 5.81 10.03 1.19
CA GLU A 77 5.49 11.08 0.21
C GLU A 77 6.52 11.14 -0.93
N SER A 78 7.81 11.11 -0.58
CA SER A 78 8.89 11.18 -1.57
C SER A 78 8.95 9.95 -2.46
N PHE A 79 8.67 8.78 -1.90
CA PHE A 79 8.77 7.50 -2.60
C PHE A 79 7.67 7.34 -3.64
N PHE A 80 6.42 7.66 -3.28
CA PHE A 80 5.28 7.55 -4.19
C PHE A 80 5.05 8.81 -5.04
N ASP A 81 5.83 9.87 -4.83
CA ASP A 81 5.63 11.20 -5.41
C ASP A 81 4.20 11.72 -5.16
N ILE A 82 3.80 11.72 -3.90
CA ILE A 82 2.48 12.15 -3.43
C ILE A 82 2.60 13.18 -2.29
N LYS A 83 1.49 13.84 -1.99
CA LYS A 83 1.33 14.66 -0.79
C LYS A 83 0.21 14.13 0.08
N LEU A 84 0.50 13.96 1.38
CA LEU A 84 -0.43 13.41 2.36
C LEU A 84 -0.94 14.53 3.25
N ILE A 85 -2.24 14.76 3.20
CA ILE A 85 -2.92 15.77 3.99
C ILE A 85 -3.91 15.12 4.95
N TYR A 86 -4.05 15.74 6.12
CA TYR A 86 -5.11 15.38 7.04
C TYR A 86 -6.44 15.94 6.57
N HIS A 87 -7.44 15.05 6.49
CA HIS A 87 -8.82 15.45 6.28
C HIS A 87 -9.69 14.88 7.40
N LYS A 88 -10.16 15.79 8.25
CA LYS A 88 -10.84 15.46 9.52
C LYS A 88 -9.92 14.63 10.43
N ARG A 89 -10.04 13.30 10.39
CA ARG A 89 -9.32 12.33 11.22
C ARG A 89 -8.65 11.24 10.40
N TYR A 90 -8.47 11.45 9.10
CA TYR A 90 -7.89 10.47 8.20
C TYR A 90 -6.81 11.13 7.34
N LEU A 91 -5.77 10.36 7.06
CA LEU A 91 -4.78 10.72 6.05
C LEU A 91 -5.38 10.48 4.67
N LYS A 92 -5.12 11.40 3.74
CA LYS A 92 -5.46 11.23 2.33
C LYS A 92 -4.39 11.83 1.42
N VAL A 93 -4.32 11.33 0.19
CA VAL A 93 -3.59 11.92 -0.92
C VAL A 93 -4.26 13.22 -1.35
N GLU A 94 -3.47 14.30 -1.39
CA GLU A 94 -3.90 15.61 -1.83
C GLU A 94 -4.33 15.59 -3.31
N GLY A 95 -5.38 16.34 -3.65
CA GLY A 95 -5.86 16.46 -5.04
C GLY A 95 -6.69 15.29 -5.56
N GLN A 96 -6.93 14.25 -4.76
CA GLN A 96 -7.80 13.12 -5.13
C GLN A 96 -9.16 13.18 -4.42
N ASN A 97 -10.25 12.90 -5.16
CA ASN A 97 -11.61 12.87 -4.61
C ASN A 97 -11.80 11.74 -3.58
N ASN A 98 -11.27 10.55 -3.86
CA ASN A 98 -11.18 9.40 -2.95
C ASN A 98 -9.70 9.12 -2.64
N GLY A 99 -9.03 10.08 -2.00
CA GLY A 99 -7.56 10.08 -1.82
C GLY A 99 -7.01 9.03 -0.85
N TYR A 100 -7.56 7.83 -0.82
CA TYR A 100 -7.01 6.72 -0.05
C TYR A 100 -6.09 5.87 -0.91
N ASP A 101 -6.29 5.83 -2.23
CA ASP A 101 -5.49 5.03 -3.14
C ASP A 101 -4.21 5.77 -3.56
N ILE A 102 -3.11 5.02 -3.56
CA ILE A 102 -1.81 5.49 -4.02
C ILE A 102 -1.63 5.05 -5.48
N PRO A 103 -1.29 5.98 -6.39
CA PRO A 103 -1.07 5.62 -7.79
C PRO A 103 0.09 4.62 -7.96
N LEU A 104 -0.18 3.49 -8.62
CA LEU A 104 0.85 2.49 -8.91
C LEU A 104 1.81 2.90 -10.03
N LYS A 105 1.37 3.81 -10.91
CA LYS A 105 2.10 4.27 -12.12
C LYS A 105 3.52 4.80 -11.90
N ASN A 106 3.88 5.10 -10.65
CA ASN A 106 5.20 5.62 -10.28
C ASN A 106 6.14 4.49 -9.83
N LEU A 107 5.64 3.26 -9.72
CA LEU A 107 6.43 2.08 -9.39
C LEU A 107 7.10 1.52 -10.66
N PRO A 108 8.20 0.77 -10.53
CA PRO A 108 8.73 -0.02 -11.64
C PRO A 108 7.66 -0.97 -12.18
N VAL A 109 7.59 -1.15 -13.50
CA VAL A 109 6.60 -2.01 -14.17
C VAL A 109 6.56 -3.41 -13.58
N GLU A 110 7.73 -3.98 -13.26
CA GLU A 110 7.84 -5.31 -12.65
C GLU A 110 7.17 -5.43 -11.26
N ILE A 111 6.96 -4.31 -10.57
CA ILE A 111 6.25 -4.23 -9.28
C ILE A 111 4.78 -3.89 -9.53
N GLU A 112 4.51 -2.92 -10.41
CA GLU A 112 3.14 -2.52 -10.79
C GLU A 112 2.32 -3.73 -11.25
N GLU A 113 2.90 -4.58 -12.11
CA GLU A 113 2.24 -5.79 -12.64
C GLU A 113 1.98 -6.88 -11.59
N GLN A 114 2.42 -6.71 -10.34
CA GLN A 114 2.14 -7.64 -9.24
C GLN A 114 1.00 -7.17 -8.33
N LEU A 115 0.56 -5.92 -8.48
CA LEU A 115 -0.29 -5.25 -7.51
C LEU A 115 -1.64 -4.88 -8.11
N SER A 116 -2.69 -5.14 -7.34
CA SER A 116 -4.04 -4.64 -7.64
C SER A 116 -4.16 -3.18 -7.20
N ASN A 117 -3.77 -2.89 -5.96
CA ASN A 117 -3.80 -1.54 -5.41
C ASN A 117 -2.82 -1.34 -4.25
N ILE A 118 -2.61 -0.07 -3.90
CA ILE A 118 -2.05 0.33 -2.61
C ILE A 118 -3.00 1.37 -2.02
N SER A 119 -3.47 1.15 -0.79
CA SER A 119 -4.41 2.05 -0.11
C SER A 119 -3.93 2.44 1.28
N LEU A 120 -4.03 3.72 1.63
CA LEU A 120 -3.64 4.24 2.94
C LEU A 120 -4.50 3.58 4.03
N SER A 121 -3.86 3.04 5.06
CA SER A 121 -4.57 2.58 6.25
C SER A 121 -5.12 3.82 6.98
N GLY A 122 -6.41 3.84 7.28
CA GLY A 122 -7.02 4.97 7.98
C GLY A 122 -6.44 5.15 9.38
N GLN A 123 -5.46 6.04 9.56
CA GLN A 123 -5.02 6.44 10.89
C GLN A 123 -6.01 7.43 11.47
N MET A 124 -6.71 7.03 12.54
CA MET A 124 -7.36 7.95 13.47
C MET A 124 -6.31 8.46 14.46
N GLU A 125 -6.19 9.78 14.65
CA GLU A 125 -5.44 10.31 15.78
C GLU A 125 -6.02 9.78 17.10
N SER A 126 -5.17 9.24 17.96
CA SER A 126 -5.49 8.89 19.34
C SER A 126 -5.43 10.16 20.20
N PHE A 127 -6.46 10.36 21.04
CA PHE A 127 -6.60 11.48 21.98
C PHE A 127 -5.60 11.43 23.14
#